data_AF-A0A1F8N0K5-F1
#
_entry.id   AF-A0A1F8N0K5-F1
#
_cell.length_a   1.000
_cell.length_b   1.000
_cell.length_c   1.000
_cell.angle_alpha   90.00
_cell.angle_beta   90.00
_cell.angle_gamma   90.00
#
_symmetry.space_group_name_H-M   'P 1'
#
loop_
_entity.id
_entity.type
_entity.pdbx_description
1 polymer ?
#
loop_
_entity_poly.entity_id
_entity_poly.type
_entity_poly.pdbx_seq_one_letter_code
_entity_poly.pdbx_strand_id
1 'polypeptide(L)'
;MKRVLPILAALTCGLLVLMDFFVTNPTIDEIGGILVEGVTILAAFALLLGLLNLIGVHGKRLVAHESKGGLSLILILALLATLVVGVALPASQEIAWIFDYVSQPLQSTMAALLAFFVVSAAYRAFRLRNVEAAILLVTSLFMLLAQLPFIQAWSPYMPILREWIVTIPVTAGMRGILLGISLGTIATSLRILLAVDRPYTRG
;
A
#
# COMPACT_ATOMS: atom_id res chain seq x y z
N MET A 1 -11.51 -10.67 34.91
CA MET A 1 -10.03 -10.70 35.08
C MET A 1 -9.30 -11.06 33.79
N LYS A 2 -9.64 -12.15 33.09
CA LYS A 2 -8.96 -12.61 31.85
C LYS A 2 -8.89 -11.57 30.70
N ARG A 3 -9.83 -10.61 30.65
CA ARG A 3 -9.88 -9.57 29.61
C ARG A 3 -9.20 -8.25 30.00
N VAL A 4 -8.92 -8.03 31.28
CA VAL A 4 -8.30 -6.78 31.77
C VAL A 4 -6.78 -6.83 31.64
N LEU A 5 -6.20 -8.02 31.83
CA LEU A 5 -4.76 -8.25 31.73
C LEU A 5 -4.17 -7.87 30.37
N PRO A 6 -4.76 -8.25 29.22
CA PRO A 6 -4.23 -7.88 27.91
C PRO A 6 -4.36 -6.38 27.61
N ILE A 7 -5.42 -5.74 28.12
CA ILE A 7 -5.61 -4.29 27.97
C ILE A 7 -4.54 -3.54 28.75
N LEU A 8 -4.33 -3.91 30.02
CA LEU A 8 -3.29 -3.29 30.83
C LEU A 8 -1.92 -3.49 30.21
N ALA A 9 -1.61 -4.69 29.73
CA ALA A 9 -0.36 -4.97 29.03
C ALA A 9 -0.19 -4.10 27.77
N ALA A 10 -1.22 -3.97 26.94
CA ALA A 10 -1.18 -3.14 25.74
C ALA A 10 -0.98 -1.64 26.08
N LEU A 11 -1.68 -1.15 27.11
CA LEU A 11 -1.55 0.22 27.61
C LEU A 11 -0.15 0.49 28.15
N THR A 12 0.39 -0.39 28.99
CA THR A 12 1.71 -0.22 29.59
C THR A 12 2.80 -0.28 28.53
N CYS A 13 2.75 -1.24 27.61
CA CYS A 13 3.73 -1.34 26.53
C CYS A 13 3.69 -0.08 25.64
N GLY A 14 2.50 0.37 25.25
CA GLY A 14 2.36 1.55 24.42
C GLY A 14 2.80 2.85 25.12
N LEU A 15 2.54 3.00 26.42
CA LEU A 15 3.03 4.12 27.21
C LEU A 15 4.55 4.08 27.41
N LEU A 16 5.14 2.89 27.62
CA LEU A 16 6.60 2.74 27.77
C LEU A 16 7.34 3.14 26.49
N VAL A 17 6.87 2.68 25.32
CA VAL A 17 7.43 3.08 24.02
C VAL A 17 7.26 4.58 23.78
N LEU A 18 6.15 5.17 24.22
CA LEU A 18 5.97 6.62 24.13
C LEU A 18 6.94 7.37 25.04
N MET A 19 7.18 6.88 26.26
CA MET A 19 8.12 7.50 27.20
C MET A 19 9.56 7.45 26.71
N ASP A 20 9.99 6.34 26.11
CA ASP A 20 11.31 6.18 25.44
C ASP A 20 11.57 7.33 24.45
N PHE A 21 10.55 7.76 23.70
CA PHE A 21 10.71 8.86 22.74
C PHE A 21 10.92 10.25 23.38
N PHE A 22 10.42 10.50 24.59
CA PHE A 22 10.40 11.84 25.20
C PHE A 22 11.31 11.98 26.43
N VAL A 23 11.70 10.88 27.07
CA VAL A 23 12.45 10.89 28.34
C VAL A 23 13.76 10.16 28.14
N THR A 24 14.88 10.88 28.20
CA THR A 24 16.22 10.27 28.15
C THR A 24 16.54 9.57 29.46
N ASN A 25 16.32 8.26 29.52
CA ASN A 25 16.66 7.43 30.68
C ASN A 25 17.14 6.05 30.23
N PRO A 26 18.37 5.62 30.58
CA PRO A 26 18.93 4.35 30.10
C PRO A 26 18.05 3.12 30.30
N THR A 27 17.24 3.08 31.36
CA THR A 27 16.35 1.95 31.66
C THR A 27 15.10 1.97 30.79
N ILE A 28 14.54 3.15 30.51
CA ILE A 28 13.37 3.31 29.64
C ILE A 28 13.79 3.01 28.20
N ASP A 29 14.95 3.51 27.78
CA ASP A 29 15.51 3.30 26.44
C ASP A 29 15.74 1.80 26.16
N GLU A 30 16.27 1.05 27.14
CA GLU A 30 16.47 -0.41 27.02
C GLU A 30 15.14 -1.17 26.88
N ILE A 31 14.14 -0.85 27.71
CA ILE A 31 12.82 -1.49 27.66
C ILE A 31 12.09 -1.13 26.35
N GLY A 32 12.14 0.14 25.94
CA GLY A 32 11.59 0.62 24.67
C GLY A 32 12.22 -0.11 23.49
N GLY A 33 13.55 -0.23 23.49
CA GLY A 33 14.32 -0.99 22.51
C GLY A 33 13.85 -2.43 22.38
N ILE A 34 13.70 -3.16 23.49
CA ILE A 34 13.21 -4.56 23.49
C ILE A 34 11.80 -4.66 22.89
N LEU A 35 10.90 -3.74 23.24
CA LEU A 35 9.53 -3.74 22.73
C LEU A 35 9.49 -3.44 21.22
N VAL A 36 10.27 -2.45 20.76
CA VAL A 36 10.37 -2.09 19.35
C VAL A 36 11.01 -3.22 18.54
N GLU A 37 12.08 -3.83 19.05
CA GLU A 37 12.70 -5.00 18.43
C GLU A 37 11.71 -6.15 18.29
N GLY A 38 10.90 -6.41 19.33
CA GLY A 38 9.82 -7.39 19.26
C GLY A 38 8.81 -7.10 18.14
N VAL A 39 8.42 -5.83 17.95
CA VAL A 39 7.57 -5.42 16.83
C VAL A 39 8.26 -5.64 15.49
N THR A 40 9.55 -5.34 15.37
CA THR A 40 10.34 -5.58 14.16
C THR A 40 10.40 -7.07 13.82
N ILE A 41 10.60 -7.94 14.81
CA ILE A 41 10.58 -9.39 14.65
C ILE A 41 9.19 -9.85 14.16
N LEU A 42 8.12 -9.37 14.80
CA LEU A 42 6.74 -9.69 14.38
C LEU A 42 6.46 -9.21 12.95
N ALA A 43 6.93 -8.04 12.57
CA ALA A 43 6.81 -7.52 11.21
C ALA A 43 7.54 -8.40 10.19
N ALA A 44 8.74 -8.89 10.51
CA ALA A 44 9.47 -9.83 9.67
C ALA A 44 8.70 -11.16 9.49
N PHE A 45 8.13 -11.71 10.57
CA PHE A 45 7.27 -12.89 10.47
C PHE A 45 5.98 -12.63 9.69
N ALA A 46 5.38 -11.45 9.82
CA ALA A 46 4.20 -11.06 9.04
C ALA A 46 4.50 -10.99 7.54
N LEU A 47 5.68 -10.46 7.16
CA LEU A 47 6.15 -10.48 5.77
C LEU A 47 6.34 -11.91 5.25
N LEU A 48 6.99 -12.78 6.05
CA LEU A 48 7.14 -14.20 5.71
C LEU A 48 5.78 -14.88 5.56
N LEU A 49 4.82 -14.63 6.46
CA LEU A 49 3.48 -15.18 6.37
C LEU A 49 2.75 -14.68 5.12
N GLY A 50 2.93 -13.41 4.76
CA GLY A 50 2.40 -12.83 3.52
C GLY A 50 2.95 -13.54 2.28
N LEU A 51 4.26 -13.79 2.24
CA LEU A 51 4.92 -14.54 1.18
C LEU A 51 4.37 -15.98 1.09
N LEU A 52 4.32 -16.69 2.21
CA LEU A 52 3.83 -18.06 2.30
C LEU A 52 2.35 -18.15 1.93
N ASN A 53 1.53 -17.17 2.32
CA ASN A 53 0.12 -17.11 1.95
C ASN A 53 -0.05 -16.93 0.43
N LEU A 54 0.75 -16.07 -0.19
CA LEU A 54 0.71 -15.87 -1.64
C LEU A 54 1.08 -17.17 -2.38
N ILE A 55 2.19 -17.81 -1.99
CA ILE A 55 2.61 -19.10 -2.55
C ILE A 55 1.55 -20.17 -2.30
N GLY A 56 0.96 -20.22 -1.10
CA GLY A 56 -0.06 -21.21 -0.74
C GLY A 56 -1.34 -21.07 -1.54
N VAL A 57 -1.86 -19.84 -1.71
CA VAL A 57 -3.07 -19.56 -2.49
C VAL A 57 -2.84 -19.89 -3.97
N HIS A 58 -1.74 -19.41 -4.55
CA HIS A 58 -1.46 -19.62 -5.98
C HIS A 58 -0.97 -21.03 -6.29
N GLY A 59 -0.29 -21.69 -5.34
CA GLY A 59 0.13 -23.08 -5.44
C GLY A 59 -1.05 -24.04 -5.41
N LYS A 60 -2.04 -23.81 -4.53
CA LYS A 60 -3.30 -24.58 -4.54
C LYS A 60 -4.03 -24.48 -5.87
N ARG A 61 -4.10 -23.28 -6.47
CA ARG A 61 -4.70 -23.09 -7.80
C ARG A 61 -3.98 -23.86 -8.91
N LEU A 62 -2.64 -23.96 -8.81
CA LEU A 62 -1.83 -24.70 -9.77
C LEU A 62 -2.10 -26.21 -9.66
N VAL A 63 -2.11 -26.76 -8.45
CA VAL A 63 -2.41 -28.17 -8.19
C VAL A 63 -3.84 -28.52 -8.58
N ALA A 64 -4.80 -27.63 -8.33
CA ALA A 64 -6.20 -27.81 -8.70
C ALA A 64 -6.47 -27.65 -10.21
N HIS A 65 -5.45 -27.38 -11.04
CA HIS A 65 -5.56 -27.20 -12.49
C HIS A 65 -6.65 -26.19 -12.89
N GLU A 66 -6.79 -25.11 -12.11
CA GLU A 66 -7.78 -24.07 -12.41
C GLU A 66 -7.46 -23.38 -13.74
N SER A 67 -8.50 -22.83 -14.40
CA SER A 67 -8.40 -22.14 -15.70
C SER A 67 -7.32 -21.03 -15.75
N LYS A 68 -6.87 -20.51 -14.60
CA LYS A 68 -5.81 -19.49 -14.46
C LYS A 68 -4.52 -20.01 -13.78
N GLY A 69 -4.30 -21.31 -13.77
CA GLY A 69 -3.13 -21.94 -13.14
C GLY A 69 -1.80 -21.48 -13.75
N GLY A 70 -1.72 -21.31 -15.07
CA GLY A 70 -0.51 -20.83 -15.76
C GLY A 70 -0.06 -19.43 -15.31
N LEU A 71 -0.99 -18.50 -15.12
CA LEU A 71 -0.67 -17.17 -14.59
C LEU A 71 -0.21 -17.21 -13.13
N SER A 72 -0.76 -18.14 -12.34
CA SER A 72 -0.34 -18.36 -10.96
C SER A 72 1.09 -18.90 -10.88
N LEU A 73 1.49 -19.77 -11.82
CA LEU A 73 2.88 -20.24 -11.92
C LEU A 73 3.85 -19.09 -12.25
N ILE A 74 3.52 -18.26 -13.24
CA ILE A 74 4.34 -17.10 -13.62
C ILE A 74 4.53 -16.16 -12.41
N LEU A 75 3.46 -15.88 -11.67
CA LEU A 75 3.52 -15.05 -10.46
C LEU A 75 4.48 -15.64 -9.42
N ILE A 76 4.38 -16.94 -9.13
CA ILE A 76 5.25 -17.61 -8.14
C ILE A 76 6.71 -17.57 -8.61
N LEU A 77 6.98 -17.82 -9.89
CA LEU A 77 8.34 -17.77 -10.43
C LEU A 77 8.92 -16.35 -10.37
N ALA A 78 8.13 -15.33 -10.73
CA ALA A 78 8.55 -13.93 -10.65
C ALA A 78 8.83 -13.50 -9.20
N LEU A 79 7.99 -13.93 -8.26
CA LEU A 79 8.16 -13.71 -6.83
C LEU A 79 9.46 -14.32 -6.31
N LEU A 80 9.72 -15.60 -6.62
CA LEU A 80 10.93 -16.29 -6.18
C LEU A 80 12.19 -15.70 -6.83
N ALA A 81 12.15 -15.39 -8.13
CA ALA A 81 13.26 -14.76 -8.82
C ALA A 81 13.60 -13.39 -8.20
N THR A 82 12.59 -12.56 -7.95
CA THR A 82 12.77 -11.23 -7.33
C THR A 82 13.31 -11.36 -5.91
N LEU A 83 12.83 -12.33 -5.13
CA LEU A 83 13.30 -12.58 -3.77
C LEU A 83 14.77 -13.03 -3.77
N VAL A 84 15.13 -13.99 -4.62
CA VAL A 84 16.50 -14.53 -4.71
C VAL A 84 17.47 -13.44 -5.15
N VAL A 85 17.15 -12.69 -6.20
CA VAL A 85 18.00 -11.59 -6.68
C VAL A 85 18.06 -10.47 -5.63
N GLY A 86 16.93 -10.14 -5.01
CA GLY A 86 16.81 -9.14 -3.95
C GLY A 86 17.73 -9.39 -2.75
N VAL A 87 17.79 -10.64 -2.30
CA VAL A 87 18.60 -11.05 -1.14
C VAL A 87 20.06 -11.29 -1.53
N ALA A 88 20.33 -11.91 -2.67
CA ALA A 88 21.68 -12.25 -3.09
C ALA A 88 22.48 -11.04 -3.59
N LEU A 89 21.82 -10.08 -4.25
CA LEU A 89 22.44 -8.95 -4.93
C LEU A 89 21.74 -7.64 -4.53
N PRO A 90 21.80 -7.21 -3.26
CA PRO A 90 21.14 -5.99 -2.80
C PRO A 90 21.69 -4.76 -3.52
N ALA A 91 20.79 -3.83 -3.90
CA ALA A 91 21.12 -2.58 -4.61
C ALA A 91 21.89 -2.78 -5.93
N SER A 92 21.66 -3.89 -6.62
CA SER A 92 22.33 -4.24 -7.88
C SER A 92 21.57 -3.77 -9.13
N GLN A 93 22.26 -3.80 -10.27
CA GLN A 93 21.65 -3.49 -11.57
C GLN A 93 20.58 -4.52 -11.96
N GLU A 94 20.70 -5.76 -11.49
CA GLU A 94 19.73 -6.84 -11.73
C GLU A 94 18.39 -6.54 -11.04
N ILE A 95 18.42 -6.01 -9.81
CA ILE A 95 17.19 -5.55 -9.13
C ILE A 95 16.57 -4.37 -9.88
N ALA A 96 17.39 -3.41 -10.33
CA ALA A 96 16.91 -2.28 -11.13
C ALA A 96 16.26 -2.76 -12.44
N TRP A 97 16.85 -3.74 -13.11
CA TRP A 97 16.28 -4.35 -14.31
C TRP A 97 14.91 -4.99 -14.04
N ILE A 98 14.77 -5.75 -12.94
CA ILE A 98 13.47 -6.31 -12.54
C ILE A 98 12.44 -5.19 -12.31
N PHE A 99 12.86 -4.08 -11.70
CA PHE A 99 11.98 -2.95 -11.50
C PHE A 99 11.52 -2.35 -12.84
N ASP A 100 12.44 -2.02 -13.73
CA ASP A 100 12.17 -1.34 -15.00
C ASP A 100 11.37 -2.20 -15.98
N TYR A 101 11.60 -3.51 -16.00
CA TYR A 101 11.01 -4.41 -17.00
C TYR A 101 9.90 -5.32 -16.48
N VAL A 102 9.77 -5.50 -15.17
CA VAL A 102 8.69 -6.30 -14.58
C VAL A 102 7.72 -5.41 -13.80
N SER A 103 8.22 -4.66 -12.82
CA SER A 103 7.34 -3.90 -11.90
C SER A 103 6.70 -2.68 -12.55
N GLN A 104 7.48 -1.87 -13.25
CA GLN A 104 7.01 -0.63 -13.89
C GLN A 104 5.97 -0.88 -15.01
N PRO A 105 6.15 -1.87 -15.91
CA PRO A 105 5.13 -2.19 -16.91
C PRO A 105 3.86 -2.75 -16.27
N LEU A 106 3.96 -3.61 -15.25
CA LEU A 106 2.79 -4.12 -14.53
C LEU A 106 1.98 -2.99 -13.89
N GLN A 107 2.62 -2.05 -13.21
CA GLN A 107 1.95 -0.87 -12.66
C GLN A 107 1.27 -0.03 -13.76
N SER A 108 1.95 0.14 -14.90
CA SER A 108 1.39 0.87 -16.06
C SER A 108 0.16 0.17 -16.63
N THR A 109 0.15 -1.16 -16.70
CA THR A 109 -1.01 -1.94 -17.17
C THR A 109 -2.19 -1.84 -16.21
N MET A 110 -1.94 -1.86 -14.89
CA MET A 110 -2.97 -1.67 -13.88
C MET A 110 -3.56 -0.25 -13.96
N ALA A 111 -2.71 0.76 -14.13
CA ALA A 111 -3.14 2.14 -14.32
C ALA A 111 -4.00 2.30 -15.59
N ALA A 112 -3.61 1.68 -16.71
CA ALA A 112 -4.38 1.70 -17.95
C ALA A 112 -5.75 1.02 -17.79
N LEU A 113 -5.80 -0.11 -17.07
CA LEU A 113 -7.07 -0.78 -16.76
C LEU A 113 -7.96 0.07 -15.85
N LEU A 114 -7.40 0.72 -14.83
CA LEU A 114 -8.13 1.63 -13.95
C LEU A 114 -8.70 2.81 -14.76
N ALA A 115 -7.90 3.41 -15.63
CA ALA A 115 -8.34 4.46 -16.55
C ALA A 115 -9.54 4.00 -17.39
N PHE A 116 -9.46 2.82 -18.01
CA PHE A 116 -10.57 2.24 -18.77
C PHE A 116 -11.82 1.99 -17.91
N PHE A 117 -11.64 1.44 -16.70
CA PHE A 117 -12.74 1.21 -15.77
C PHE A 117 -13.38 2.50 -15.27
N VAL A 118 -12.60 3.56 -15.04
CA VAL A 118 -13.12 4.88 -14.67
C VAL A 118 -13.97 5.43 -15.81
N VAL A 119 -13.54 5.35 -17.07
CA VAL A 119 -14.36 5.78 -18.23
C VAL A 119 -15.63 4.95 -18.34
N SER A 120 -15.54 3.63 -18.21
CA SER A 120 -16.70 2.74 -18.27
C SER A 120 -17.69 2.99 -17.13
N ALA A 121 -17.18 3.17 -15.91
CA ALA A 121 -17.99 3.47 -14.73
C ALA A 121 -18.63 4.86 -14.84
N ALA A 122 -17.89 5.85 -15.34
CA ALA A 122 -18.40 7.18 -15.58
C ALA A 122 -19.47 7.14 -16.66
N TYR A 123 -19.26 6.49 -17.81
CA TYR A 123 -20.28 6.26 -18.85
C TYR A 123 -21.57 5.63 -18.28
N ARG A 124 -21.44 4.63 -17.42
CA ARG A 124 -22.58 4.03 -16.69
C ARG A 124 -23.23 5.03 -15.71
N ALA A 125 -22.44 5.86 -15.04
CA ALA A 125 -22.92 6.91 -14.16
C ALA A 125 -23.63 8.05 -14.91
N PHE A 126 -23.34 8.33 -16.19
CA PHE A 126 -24.12 9.28 -17.03
C PHE A 126 -25.58 8.89 -17.20
N ARG A 127 -25.90 7.59 -17.03
CA ARG A 127 -27.29 7.13 -17.04
C ARG A 127 -28.06 7.61 -15.80
N LEU A 128 -27.37 8.04 -14.75
CA LEU A 128 -27.91 8.72 -13.57
C LEU A 128 -27.66 10.22 -13.73
N ARG A 129 -28.72 10.98 -14.03
CA ARG A 129 -28.72 12.41 -14.44
C ARG A 129 -28.27 13.39 -13.33
N ASN A 130 -27.08 13.25 -12.78
CA ASN A 130 -26.58 14.10 -11.69
C ASN A 130 -25.40 14.97 -12.15
N VAL A 131 -25.45 16.27 -11.83
CA VAL A 131 -24.42 17.28 -12.21
C VAL A 131 -23.05 16.91 -11.63
N GLU A 132 -23.00 16.33 -10.44
CA GLU A 132 -21.78 15.87 -9.78
C GLU A 132 -21.07 14.75 -10.59
N ALA A 133 -21.83 13.80 -11.13
CA ALA A 133 -21.30 12.74 -11.98
C ALA A 133 -20.75 13.31 -13.31
N ALA A 134 -21.38 14.37 -13.84
CA ALA A 134 -20.91 15.09 -15.02
C ALA A 134 -19.54 15.75 -14.78
N ILE A 135 -19.39 16.45 -13.65
CA ILE A 135 -18.11 17.06 -13.26
C ILE A 135 -17.03 15.99 -13.11
N LEU A 136 -17.31 14.91 -12.36
CA LEU A 136 -16.35 13.83 -12.14
C LEU A 136 -15.88 13.16 -13.44
N LEU A 137 -16.77 12.95 -14.41
CA LEU A 137 -16.37 12.43 -15.73
C LEU A 137 -15.48 13.40 -16.45
N VAL A 138 -15.89 14.66 -16.58
CA VAL A 138 -15.13 15.64 -17.38
C VAL A 138 -13.71 15.73 -16.82
N THR A 139 -13.59 15.79 -15.50
CA THR A 139 -12.29 15.76 -14.82
C THR A 139 -11.54 14.46 -15.07
N SER A 140 -12.18 13.30 -14.92
CA SER A 140 -11.53 11.99 -15.10
C SER A 140 -11.09 11.73 -16.54
N LEU A 141 -11.91 12.11 -17.52
CA LEU A 141 -11.62 11.99 -18.94
C LEU A 141 -10.47 12.92 -19.33
N PHE A 142 -10.46 14.14 -18.82
CA PHE A 142 -9.36 15.08 -19.02
C PHE A 142 -8.04 14.54 -18.44
N MET A 143 -8.07 14.01 -17.20
CA MET A 143 -6.89 13.38 -16.58
C MET A 143 -6.38 12.19 -17.39
N LEU A 144 -7.29 11.34 -17.85
CA LEU A 144 -6.95 10.16 -18.63
C LEU A 144 -6.30 10.54 -19.95
N LEU A 145 -6.86 11.52 -20.67
CA LEU A 145 -6.26 12.07 -21.87
C LEU A 145 -4.87 12.65 -21.59
N ALA A 146 -4.72 13.47 -20.54
CA ALA A 146 -3.43 14.06 -20.18
C ALA A 146 -2.32 13.01 -19.91
N GLN A 147 -2.68 11.77 -19.59
CA GLN A 147 -1.73 10.69 -19.33
C GLN A 147 -1.24 9.94 -20.58
N LEU A 148 -1.87 10.12 -21.74
CA LEU A 148 -1.56 9.34 -22.94
C LEU A 148 -0.22 9.77 -23.60
N PRO A 149 0.64 8.81 -24.02
CA PRO A 149 1.96 9.14 -24.55
C PRO A 149 1.93 9.86 -25.91
N PHE A 150 0.91 9.62 -26.76
CA PHE A 150 0.81 10.24 -28.08
C PHE A 150 0.40 11.72 -28.06
N ILE A 151 -0.13 12.19 -26.94
CA ILE A 151 -0.62 13.56 -26.79
C ILE A 151 0.54 14.58 -26.81
N GLN A 152 1.77 14.14 -26.58
CA GLN A 152 2.99 14.95 -26.73
C GLN A 152 3.20 15.40 -28.19
N ALA A 153 2.72 14.65 -29.18
CA ALA A 153 2.85 14.99 -30.59
C ALA A 153 1.84 16.07 -31.05
N TRP A 154 0.79 16.33 -30.25
CA TRP A 154 -0.28 17.27 -30.63
C TRP A 154 0.02 18.71 -30.26
N SER A 155 0.77 18.95 -29.17
CA SER A 155 1.13 20.29 -28.73
C SER A 155 2.36 20.29 -27.81
N PRO A 156 3.33 21.19 -28.00
CA PRO A 156 4.47 21.37 -27.10
C PRO A 156 4.09 21.70 -25.65
N TYR A 157 2.88 22.23 -25.42
CA TYR A 157 2.42 22.62 -24.08
C TYR A 157 1.82 21.46 -23.27
N MET A 158 1.47 20.34 -23.91
CA MET A 158 0.84 19.24 -23.18
C MET A 158 1.77 18.47 -22.24
N PRO A 159 3.05 18.20 -22.57
CA PRO A 159 4.00 17.63 -21.62
C PRO A 159 4.09 18.45 -20.32
N ILE A 160 4.10 19.78 -20.43
CA ILE A 160 4.14 20.70 -19.29
C ILE A 160 2.88 20.56 -18.44
N LEU A 161 1.70 20.51 -19.07
CA LEU A 161 0.44 20.30 -18.36
C LEU A 161 0.40 18.94 -17.65
N ARG A 162 0.82 17.86 -18.32
CA ARG A 162 0.91 16.52 -17.73
C ARG A 162 1.84 16.50 -16.53
N GLU A 163 3.03 17.08 -16.67
CA GLU A 163 4.01 17.16 -15.60
C GLU A 163 3.45 17.96 -14.43
N TRP A 164 2.86 19.12 -14.67
CA TRP A 164 2.23 19.95 -13.63
C TRP A 164 1.12 19.17 -12.89
N ILE A 165 0.25 18.44 -13.61
CA ILE A 165 -0.81 17.60 -13.02
C ILE A 165 -0.23 16.49 -12.14
N VAL A 166 0.76 15.75 -12.64
CA VAL A 166 1.30 14.61 -11.90
C VAL A 166 2.09 15.10 -10.69
N THR A 167 2.90 16.14 -10.86
CA THR A 167 3.81 16.65 -9.83
C THR A 167 3.13 17.46 -8.76
N ILE A 168 2.04 18.17 -9.05
CA ILE A 168 1.35 19.04 -8.09
C ILE A 168 0.08 18.39 -7.54
N PRO A 169 -1.08 18.35 -8.23
CA PRO A 169 -2.31 17.86 -7.64
C PRO A 169 -2.30 16.35 -7.35
N VAL A 170 -1.72 15.51 -8.23
CA VAL A 170 -1.68 14.06 -7.98
C VAL A 170 -0.78 13.73 -6.80
N THR A 171 0.45 14.29 -6.74
CA THR A 171 1.31 14.06 -5.57
C THR A 171 0.74 14.70 -4.30
N ALA A 172 0.09 15.87 -4.38
CA ALA A 172 -0.58 16.49 -3.24
C ALA A 172 -1.72 15.61 -2.72
N GLY A 173 -2.52 15.02 -3.62
CA GLY A 173 -3.55 14.05 -3.28
C GLY A 173 -2.97 12.80 -2.62
N MET A 174 -1.90 12.23 -3.19
CA MET A 174 -1.19 11.08 -2.62
C MET A 174 -0.66 11.39 -1.22
N ARG A 175 -0.02 12.55 -1.04
CA ARG A 175 0.47 13.02 0.26
C ARG A 175 -0.68 13.22 1.24
N GLY A 176 -1.80 13.80 0.80
CA GLY A 176 -3.01 13.95 1.61
C GLY A 176 -3.58 12.61 2.08
N ILE A 177 -3.62 11.60 1.20
CA ILE A 177 -4.03 10.23 1.56
C ILE A 177 -3.07 9.63 2.58
N LEU A 178 -1.76 9.71 2.34
CA LEU A 178 -0.73 9.21 3.26
C LEU A 178 -0.80 9.89 4.64
N LEU A 179 -1.00 11.20 4.67
CA LEU A 179 -1.24 11.95 5.91
C LEU A 179 -2.54 11.49 6.58
N GLY A 180 -3.62 11.28 5.82
CA GLY A 180 -4.88 10.78 6.34
C GLY A 180 -4.77 9.39 6.96
N ILE A 181 -4.05 8.47 6.30
CA ILE A 181 -3.74 7.13 6.83
C ILE A 181 -2.89 7.24 8.10
N SER A 182 -1.87 8.10 8.08
CA SER A 182 -0.98 8.31 9.24
C SER A 182 -1.75 8.87 10.44
N LEU A 183 -2.59 9.90 10.23
CA LEU A 183 -3.44 10.45 11.28
C LEU A 183 -4.50 9.45 11.75
N GLY A 184 -5.09 8.67 10.84
CA GLY A 184 -6.07 7.64 11.18
C GLY A 184 -5.48 6.52 12.03
N THR A 185 -4.25 6.09 11.72
CA THR A 185 -3.52 5.10 12.51
C THR A 185 -3.14 5.68 13.88
N ILE A 186 -2.61 6.91 13.96
CA ILE A 186 -2.33 7.60 15.22
C ILE A 186 -3.60 7.74 16.07
N ALA A 187 -4.72 8.17 15.48
CA ALA A 187 -5.98 8.33 16.19
C ALA A 187 -6.49 6.98 16.74
N THR A 188 -6.36 5.91 15.96
CA THR A 188 -6.73 4.55 16.41
C THR A 188 -5.82 4.09 17.56
N SER A 189 -4.50 4.28 17.43
CA SER A 189 -3.53 3.97 18.48
C SER A 189 -3.79 4.77 19.75
N LEU A 190 -4.08 6.07 19.64
CA LEU A 190 -4.40 6.92 20.79
C LEU A 190 -5.68 6.50 21.49
N ARG A 191 -6.72 6.11 20.75
CA ARG A 191 -7.96 5.59 21.34
C ARG A 191 -7.73 4.30 22.11
N ILE A 192 -6.81 3.45 21.65
CA ILE A 192 -6.38 2.26 22.39
C ILE A 192 -5.59 2.66 23.65
N LEU A 193 -4.63 3.59 23.53
CA LEU A 193 -3.81 4.11 24.64
C LEU A 193 -4.61 4.84 25.73
N LEU A 194 -5.70 5.51 25.36
CA LEU A 194 -6.61 6.15 26.30
C LEU A 194 -7.68 5.18 26.83
N ALA A 195 -7.56 3.89 26.51
CA ALA A 195 -8.50 2.83 26.88
C ALA A 195 -9.96 3.08 26.45
N VAL A 196 -10.17 3.97 25.47
CA VAL A 196 -11.47 4.27 24.85
C VAL A 196 -11.91 3.07 24.01
N ASP A 197 -10.99 2.54 23.19
CA ASP A 197 -11.22 1.32 22.43
C ASP A 197 -10.56 0.13 23.12
N ARG A 198 -11.34 -0.95 23.31
CA ARG A 198 -10.92 -2.18 24.00
C ARG A 198 -11.00 -3.39 23.07
N PRO A 199 -10.12 -3.51 22.06
CA PRO A 199 -10.22 -4.55 21.04
C PRO A 199 -10.18 -5.96 21.64
N TYR A 200 -9.41 -6.15 22.71
CA TYR A 200 -9.23 -7.42 23.41
C TYR A 200 -10.41 -7.86 24.30
N THR A 201 -11.52 -7.12 24.31
CA THR A 201 -12.71 -7.46 25.14
C THR A 201 -13.84 -8.14 24.37
N ARG A 202 -13.81 -8.11 23.03
CA ARG A 202 -14.90 -8.57 22.15
C ARG A 202 -14.80 -10.04 21.70
N GLY A 203 -13.95 -10.86 22.33
CA GLY A 203 -13.90 -12.31 22.18
C GLY A 203 -14.46 -13.02 23.41
#